data_AF-A0A2N5ML29-F1
#
_entry.id   AF-A0A2N5ML29-F1
#
_cell.length_a   1.000
_cell.length_b   1.000
_cell.length_c   1.000
_cell.angle_alpha   90.00
_cell.angle_beta   90.00
_cell.angle_gamma   90.00
#
_symmetry.space_group_name_H-M   'P 1'
#
loop_
_entity.id
_entity.type
_entity.pdbx_description
1 polymer ?
#
loop_
_entity_poly.entity_id
_entity_poly.type
_entity_poly.pdbx_seq_one_letter_code
_entity_poly.pdbx_strand_id
1 'polypeptide(L)' 'MYRRINPEEIVHVETKVWQCTSETCKGWVRDNFTFSDEPSCPLCNSKMQAATKMLQAINNPGMK' A
#
# COMPACT_ATOMS: atom_id res chain seq x y z
N MET A 1 -12.90 1.31 37.30
CA MET A 1 -12.55 0.11 36.49
C MET A 1 -12.13 0.57 35.11
N TYR A 2 -10.87 0.38 34.71
CA TYR A 2 -10.41 0.75 33.37
C TYR A 2 -10.89 -0.30 32.35
N ARG A 3 -11.64 0.13 31.34
CA ARG A 3 -12.08 -0.73 30.23
C ARG A 3 -10.85 -1.11 29.41
N ARG A 4 -10.42 -2.38 29.50
CA ARG A 4 -9.43 -2.94 28.57
C ARG A 4 -10.13 -3.11 27.23
N ILE A 5 -9.84 -2.22 26.28
CA ILE A 5 -10.27 -2.39 24.90
C ILE A 5 -9.35 -3.46 24.32
N ASN A 6 -9.91 -4.60 23.94
CA ASN A 6 -9.18 -5.60 23.18
C ASN A 6 -8.90 -4.99 21.80
N PRO A 7 -7.63 -4.83 21.38
CA PRO A 7 -7.36 -4.38 20.02
C PRO A 7 -7.89 -5.46 19.08
N GLU A 8 -8.82 -5.09 18.19
CA GLU A 8 -9.27 -5.97 17.11
C GLU A 8 -8.05 -6.50 16.34
N GLU A 9 -8.02 -7.79 16.04
CA GLU A 9 -6.95 -8.39 15.27
C GLU A 9 -6.92 -7.75 13.89
N ILE A 10 -5.83 -7.05 13.59
CA ILE A 10 -5.72 -6.33 12.35
C ILE A 10 -5.39 -7.35 11.26
N VAL A 11 -6.38 -7.66 10.42
CA VAL A 11 -6.23 -8.66 9.36
C VAL A 11 -5.24 -8.16 8.32
N HIS A 12 -4.17 -8.93 8.10
CA HIS A 12 -3.21 -8.68 7.03
C HIS A 12 -3.62 -9.43 5.76
N VAL A 13 -3.60 -8.74 4.62
CA VAL A 13 -3.96 -9.27 3.30
C VAL A 13 -2.83 -9.00 2.32
N GLU A 14 -2.60 -9.96 1.43
CA GLU A 14 -1.71 -9.80 0.28
C GLU A 14 -2.23 -8.70 -0.62
N THR A 15 -1.51 -7.58 -0.66
CA THR A 15 -1.88 -6.42 -1.46
C THR A 15 -0.86 -6.22 -2.56
N LYS A 16 -1.34 -6.06 -3.79
CA LYS A 16 -0.50 -5.63 -4.91
C LYS A 16 -0.07 -4.19 -4.72
N VAL A 17 1.21 -3.94 -4.85
CA VAL A 17 1.83 -2.62 -4.66
C VAL A 17 2.81 -2.34 -5.79
N TRP A 18 2.98 -1.07 -6.09
CA TRP A 18 4.06 -0.56 -6.92
C TRP A 18 5.19 -0.12 -6.01
N GLN A 19 6.36 -0.73 -6.16
CA GLN A 19 7.55 -0.37 -5.42
C GLN A 19 8.47 0.45 -6.28
N CYS A 20 9.00 1.56 -5.76
CA CYS A 20 9.97 2.37 -6.48
C CYS A 20 11.26 1.58 -6.71
N THR A 21 11.85 1.69 -7.91
CA THR A 21 13.11 1.03 -8.28
C THR A 21 14.35 1.81 -7.84
N SER A 22 14.19 3.04 -7.35
CA SER A 22 15.32 3.88 -6.94
C SER A 22 15.86 3.45 -5.57
N GLU A 23 17.18 3.27 -5.46
CA GLU A 23 17.83 2.89 -4.20
C GLU A 23 17.70 3.98 -3.11
N THR A 24 17.56 5.25 -3.54
CA THR A 24 17.38 6.38 -2.63
C THR A 24 15.91 6.59 -2.24
N CYS A 25 14.96 5.93 -2.90
CA CYS A 25 13.54 6.08 -2.65
C CYS A 25 12.89 4.74 -2.24
N LYS A 26 12.55 4.62 -0.95
CA LYS A 26 11.82 3.45 -0.41
C LYS A 26 10.31 3.57 -0.58
N GLY A 27 9.85 4.42 -1.50
CA GLY A 27 8.46 4.68 -1.78
C GLY A 27 7.76 3.47 -2.39
N TRP A 28 6.55 3.19 -1.95
CA TRP A 28 5.66 2.25 -2.60
C TRP A 28 4.22 2.76 -2.48
N VAL A 29 3.39 2.39 -3.45
CA VAL A 29 1.96 2.75 -3.47
C VAL A 29 1.15 1.48 -3.69
N ARG A 30 -0.08 1.38 -3.19
CA ARG A 30 -0.93 0.23 -3.53
C ARG A 30 -1.45 0.40 -4.95
N ASP A 31 -1.58 -0.72 -5.65
CA ASP A 31 -2.10 -0.79 -7.02
C ASP A 31 -3.52 -0.18 -7.12
N ASN A 32 -4.33 -0.34 -6.06
CA ASN A 32 -5.67 0.25 -5.97
C ASN A 32 -5.70 1.80 -5.95
N PHE A 33 -4.56 2.48 -5.85
CA PHE A 33 -4.45 3.95 -5.92
C PHE A 33 -3.74 4.45 -7.18
N THR A 34 -3.47 3.56 -8.13
CA THR A 34 -2.83 3.91 -9.39
C THR A 34 -3.82 3.73 -10.52
N PHE A 35 -4.03 4.79 -11.31
CA PHE A 35 -4.93 4.78 -12.48
C PHE A 35 -4.20 4.39 -13.77
N SER A 36 -2.88 4.16 -13.71
CA SER A 36 -2.02 3.84 -14.84
C SER A 36 -1.41 2.47 -14.63
N ASP A 37 -1.30 1.68 -15.70
CA ASP A 37 -0.65 0.35 -15.70
C ASP A 37 0.84 0.43 -15.37
N GLU A 38 1.47 1.59 -15.56
CA GLU A 38 2.85 1.86 -15.15
C GLU A 38 2.91 3.22 -14.44
N PRO A 39 2.75 3.26 -13.10
CA PRO A 39 2.84 4.49 -12.35
C PRO A 39 4.30 4.90 -12.13
N SER A 40 4.57 6.20 -12.26
CA SER A 40 5.81 6.81 -11.76
C SER A 40 5.72 7.06 -10.27
N CYS A 41 6.84 6.93 -9.56
CA CYS A 41 6.88 7.18 -8.12
C CYS A 41 6.49 8.64 -7.81
N PRO A 42 5.51 8.90 -6.93
CA PRO A 42 5.08 10.26 -6.62
C PRO A 42 6.10 11.04 -5.78
N LEU A 43 7.13 10.37 -5.23
CA LEU A 43 8.15 10.99 -4.40
C LEU A 43 9.39 11.42 -5.18
N CYS A 44 9.77 10.66 -6.21
CA CYS A 44 11.02 10.88 -6.94
C CYS A 44 10.88 10.75 -8.46
N ASN A 45 9.66 10.55 -8.97
CA ASN A 45 9.32 10.37 -10.39
C ASN A 45 10.06 9.22 -11.10
N SER A 46 10.75 8.36 -10.35
CA SER A 46 11.41 7.17 -10.90
C SER A 46 10.37 6.11 -11.27
N LYS A 47 10.80 5.15 -12.10
CA LYS A 47 9.98 3.99 -12.44
C LYS A 47 9.61 3.19 -11.19
N MET A 48 8.45 2.53 -11.25
CA MET A 48 8.01 1.60 -10.22
C MET A 48 7.86 0.20 -10.83
N GLN A 49 8.00 -0.81 -9.99
CA GLN A 49 7.84 -2.22 -10.34
C GLN A 49 6.70 -2.84 -9.52
N ALA A 50 5.94 -3.74 -10.14
CA ALA A 50 4.90 -4.48 -9.46
C ALA A 50 5.50 -5.44 -8.42
N ALA A 51 4.99 -5.40 -7.19
CA ALA A 51 5.37 -6.24 -6.08
C ALA A 51 4.15 -6.57 -5.22
N THR A 52 4.27 -7.56 -4.33
CA THR A 52 3.20 -7.92 -3.39
C THR A 52 3.69 -7.70 -1.97
N LYS A 53 2.86 -7.09 -1.11
CA LYS A 53 3.16 -6.88 0.30
C LYS A 53 2.00 -7.30 1.19
N MET A 54 2.31 -7.90 2.34
CA MET A 54 1.36 -8.19 3.41
C MET A 54 1.06 -6.92 4.19
N LEU A 55 -0.08 -6.31 3.90
CA LEU A 55 -0.51 -5.04 4.52
C LEU A 55 -1.84 -5.24 5.24
N GLN A 56 -2.11 -4.38 6.20
CA GLN A 56 -3.40 -4.37 6.86
C GLN A 56 -4.51 -4.11 5.83
N ALA A 57 -5.58 -4.89 5.92
CA ALA A 57 -6.78 -4.71 5.12
C ALA A 57 -7.33 -3.31 5.39
N ILE A 58 -7.29 -2.46 4.36
CA ILE A 58 -7.94 -1.15 4.42
C ILE A 58 -9.26 -1.26 3.67
N ASN A 59 -10.33 -0.77 4.30
CA ASN A 59 -11.59 -0.59 3.62
C ASN A 59 -11.47 0.71 2.81
N ASN A 60 -11.21 0.62 1.50
CA ASN A 60 -11.11 1.78 0.63
C ASN A 60 -12.51 2.13 0.10
N PRO A 61 -13.19 3.19 0.59
CA PRO A 61 -14.55 3.52 0.16
C PRO A 61 -14.65 3.96 -1.31
N GLY A 62 -13.52 4.10 -2.02
CA GLY A 62 -13.45 4.43 -3.44
C GLY A 62 -13.67 3.25 -4.40
N MET A 63 -13.84 2.02 -3.92
CA MET A 63 -14.25 0.88 -4.75
C MET A 63 -15.78 0.79 -4.76
N LYS A 64 -16.43 1.51 -5.69
CA LYS A 64 -17.79 1.18 -6.14
C LYS A 64 -17.71 0.46 -7.48
#